data_AF-A0A1H5N253-F1
#
_entry.id   AF-A0A1H5N253-F1
#
_cell.length_a   1.000
_cell.length_b   1.000
_cell.length_c   1.000
_cell.angle_alpha   90.00
_cell.angle_beta   90.00
_cell.angle_gamma   90.00
#
_symmetry.space_group_name_H-M   'P 1'
#
loop_
_entity.id
_entity.type
_entity.pdbx_description
1 polymer ?
#
loop_
_entity_poly.entity_id
_entity_poly.type
_entity_poly.pdbx_seq_one_letter_code
_entity_poly.pdbx_strand_id
1 'polypeptide(L)'
;MKLFKLSFTVLAFLFCFHSISAQEEEMKPKKYDNPEYYVITYLKFDTGKTQSAKKIIKDYFAAAGENAGIPGPAMMLDLVTGEWDMMITWHLKDGPEALNWEISPEDVKWGKAFHELAGSPEKAEEINKEWQSYVKSSKTQLARRYQSSPTK
;
A
#
# COMPACT_ATOMS: atom_id res chain seq x y z
N MET A 1 13.53 57.61 -59.59
CA MET A 1 12.21 57.01 -59.27
C MET A 1 12.49 55.64 -58.66
N LYS A 2 12.59 55.50 -57.33
CA LYS A 2 11.48 55.39 -56.35
C LYS A 2 10.40 54.44 -56.87
N LEU A 3 10.10 53.40 -56.06
CA LEU A 3 9.09 52.33 -56.24
C LEU A 3 9.65 51.04 -56.83
N PHE A 4 10.23 50.20 -55.96
CA PHE A 4 10.03 48.73 -55.90
C PHE A 4 10.94 48.07 -54.83
N LYS A 5 11.42 48.83 -53.84
CA LYS A 5 12.01 48.29 -52.60
C LYS A 5 10.94 47.87 -51.56
N LEU A 6 9.79 47.41 -52.03
CA LEU A 6 8.62 47.14 -51.18
C LEU A 6 8.06 45.73 -51.40
N SER A 7 8.93 44.72 -51.53
CA SER A 7 8.49 43.32 -51.63
C SER A 7 9.22 42.35 -50.71
N PHE A 8 10.07 42.82 -49.79
CA PHE A 8 10.79 41.92 -48.88
C PHE A 8 10.39 42.02 -47.40
N THR A 9 9.63 43.05 -47.01
CA THR A 9 9.30 43.27 -45.59
C THR A 9 8.05 42.50 -45.13
N VAL A 10 7.19 42.04 -46.04
CA VAL A 10 5.93 41.36 -45.66
C VAL A 10 6.13 39.86 -45.40
N LEU A 11 7.21 39.25 -45.91
CA LEU A 11 7.44 37.81 -45.73
C LEU A 11 8.03 37.44 -44.35
N ALA A 12 8.67 38.40 -43.67
CA ALA A 12 9.27 38.18 -42.35
C ALA A 12 8.25 38.22 -41.18
N PHE A 13 7.04 38.75 -41.40
CA PHE A 13 6.01 38.88 -40.36
C PHE A 13 5.12 37.63 -40.20
N LEU A 14 5.20 36.67 -41.13
CA LEU A 14 4.43 35.41 -41.08
C LEU A 14 5.09 34.33 -40.21
N PHE A 15 6.35 34.51 -39.78
CA PHE A 15 7.04 33.53 -38.95
C PHE A 15 6.90 33.76 -37.43
N CYS A 16 6.34 34.90 -36.99
CA CYS A 16 6.22 35.23 -35.57
C CYS A 16 4.92 34.72 -34.90
N PHE A 17 4.04 34.02 -35.63
CA PHE A 17 2.79 33.44 -35.10
C PHE A 17 2.81 31.91 -34.97
N HIS A 18 3.98 31.26 -35.07
CA HIS A 18 4.15 29.94 -34.46
C HIS A 18 4.39 30.12 -32.95
N SER A 19 3.53 30.93 -32.32
CA SER A 19 3.30 30.92 -30.89
C SER A 19 3.13 29.47 -30.52
N ILE A 20 4.19 28.91 -29.94
CA ILE A 20 4.17 28.02 -28.79
C ILE A 20 2.73 27.57 -28.54
N SER A 21 2.26 26.64 -29.37
CA SER A 21 1.21 25.75 -28.91
C SER A 21 1.99 24.85 -27.97
N ALA A 22 2.15 25.32 -26.73
CA ALA A 22 2.07 24.40 -25.62
C ALA A 22 0.82 23.60 -25.94
N GLN A 23 1.02 22.39 -26.47
CA GLN A 23 -0.02 21.39 -26.44
C GLN A 23 -0.32 21.27 -24.95
N GLU A 24 -1.32 22.03 -24.49
CA GLU A 24 -2.13 21.59 -23.39
C GLU A 24 -2.59 20.20 -23.84
N GLU A 25 -1.87 19.16 -23.40
CA GLU A 25 -2.42 17.82 -23.41
C GLU A 25 -3.74 17.95 -22.66
N GLU A 26 -4.83 18.02 -23.43
CA GLU A 26 -6.18 18.16 -22.93
C GLU A 26 -6.34 17.10 -21.83
N MET A 27 -6.52 17.54 -20.58
CA MET A 27 -6.61 16.63 -19.43
C MET A 27 -7.86 15.76 -19.60
N LYS A 28 -7.68 14.57 -20.19
CA LYS A 28 -8.76 13.60 -20.39
C LYS A 28 -8.95 12.78 -19.12
N PRO A 29 -10.21 12.40 -18.79
CA PRO A 29 -10.47 11.42 -17.74
C PRO A 29 -9.64 10.16 -17.97
N LYS A 30 -8.87 9.76 -16.96
CA LYS A 30 -8.00 8.57 -17.03
C LYS A 30 -8.17 7.77 -15.74
N LYS A 31 -8.36 6.46 -15.87
CA LYS A 31 -8.30 5.52 -14.74
C LYS A 31 -6.84 5.17 -14.43
N TYR A 32 -6.57 4.78 -13.19
CA TYR A 32 -5.29 4.14 -12.85
C TYR A 32 -5.14 2.86 -13.67
N ASP A 33 -3.94 2.63 -14.20
CA ASP A 33 -3.62 1.41 -14.91
C ASP A 33 -3.11 0.37 -13.91
N ASN A 34 -3.78 -0.79 -13.85
CA ASN A 34 -3.52 -1.88 -12.89
C ASN A 34 -3.14 -1.40 -11.46
N PRO A 35 -4.05 -0.72 -10.74
CA PRO A 35 -3.74 -0.20 -9.41
C PRO A 35 -3.50 -1.34 -8.40
N GLU A 36 -2.38 -1.29 -7.69
CA GLU A 36 -2.10 -2.18 -6.55
C GLU A 36 -2.57 -1.54 -5.24
N TYR A 37 -3.29 -2.30 -4.41
CA TYR A 37 -3.84 -1.83 -3.14
C TYR A 37 -3.22 -2.55 -1.95
N TYR A 38 -3.08 -1.82 -0.84
CA TYR A 38 -2.42 -2.29 0.36
C TYR A 38 -3.21 -1.88 1.60
N VAL A 39 -3.23 -2.75 2.61
CA VAL A 39 -3.67 -2.41 3.96
C VAL A 39 -2.44 -2.19 4.82
N ILE A 40 -2.34 -1.00 5.42
CA ILE A 40 -1.23 -0.61 6.28
C ILE A 40 -1.75 -0.51 7.71
N THR A 41 -1.18 -1.31 8.60
CA THR A 41 -1.49 -1.29 10.03
C THR A 41 -0.29 -0.76 10.81
N TYR A 42 -0.52 0.28 11.58
CA TYR A 42 0.42 0.80 12.58
C TYR A 42 0.03 0.24 13.94
N LEU A 43 1.02 -0.20 14.71
CA LEU A 43 0.84 -0.77 16.04
C LEU A 43 1.65 0.02 17.06
N LYS A 44 0.98 0.36 18.17
CA LYS A 44 1.59 0.83 19.41
C LYS A 44 1.47 -0.30 20.43
N PHE A 45 2.59 -0.67 21.04
CA PHE A 45 2.60 -1.63 22.13
C PHE A 45 2.61 -0.93 23.49
N ASP A 46 2.13 -1.64 24.50
CA ASP A 46 2.34 -1.24 25.89
C ASP A 46 3.82 -1.29 26.26
N THR A 47 4.20 -0.47 27.26
CA THR A 47 5.59 -0.30 27.68
C THR A 47 6.23 -1.66 28.00
N GLY A 48 7.35 -1.96 27.33
CA GLY A 48 8.11 -3.20 27.51
C GLY A 48 7.54 -4.43 26.81
N LYS A 49 6.44 -4.32 26.05
CA LYS A 49 5.77 -5.47 25.41
C LYS A 49 6.19 -5.73 23.96
N THR A 50 6.94 -4.81 23.33
CA THR A 50 7.34 -4.92 21.91
C THR A 50 8.00 -6.25 21.56
N GLN A 51 8.95 -6.74 22.37
CA GLN A 51 9.66 -7.98 22.06
C GLN A 51 8.77 -9.22 22.24
N SER A 52 7.92 -9.25 23.27
CA SER A 52 6.93 -10.31 23.46
C SER A 52 5.92 -10.35 22.33
N ALA A 53 5.45 -9.18 21.88
CA ALA A 53 4.54 -9.05 20.74
C ALA A 53 5.19 -9.59 19.45
N LYS A 54 6.43 -9.22 19.16
CA LYS A 54 7.19 -9.75 18.00
C LYS A 54 7.41 -11.25 18.08
N LYS A 55 7.62 -11.79 19.28
CA LYS A 55 7.73 -13.23 19.48
C LYS A 55 6.44 -13.96 19.09
N ILE A 56 5.27 -13.45 19.47
CA ILE A 56 3.98 -14.01 19.04
C ILE A 56 3.83 -13.95 17.51
N ILE A 57 4.17 -12.81 16.90
CA ILE A 57 4.11 -12.68 15.44
C ILE A 57 4.98 -13.75 14.78
N LYS A 58 6.23 -13.88 15.21
CA LYS A 58 7.17 -14.85 14.62
C LYS A 58 6.72 -16.29 14.84
N ASP A 59 6.48 -16.66 16.08
CA ASP A 59 6.35 -18.07 16.47
C ASP A 59 4.97 -18.64 16.13
N TYR A 60 3.95 -17.79 16.00
CA TYR A 60 2.58 -18.21 15.73
C TYR A 60 2.01 -17.60 14.46
N PHE A 61 1.93 -16.27 14.35
CA PHE A 61 1.15 -15.67 13.26
C PHE A 61 1.79 -15.82 11.89
N ALA A 62 3.09 -15.54 11.78
CA ALA A 62 3.87 -15.74 10.57
C ALA A 62 4.00 -17.23 10.25
N ALA A 63 4.31 -18.06 11.26
CA ALA A 63 4.42 -19.51 11.10
C ALA A 63 3.10 -20.15 10.61
N ALA A 64 1.94 -19.68 11.10
CA ALA A 64 0.63 -20.14 10.62
C ALA A 64 0.41 -19.77 9.13
N GLY A 65 0.80 -18.57 8.73
CA GLY A 65 0.75 -18.14 7.32
C GLY A 65 1.62 -19.03 6.43
N GLU A 66 2.87 -19.26 6.85
CA GLU A 66 3.80 -20.14 6.13
C GLU A 66 3.26 -21.56 6.00
N ASN A 67 2.77 -22.16 7.08
CA ASN A 67 2.18 -23.51 7.07
C ASN A 67 0.92 -23.60 6.21
N ALA A 68 0.13 -22.52 6.14
CA ALA A 68 -1.08 -22.44 5.32
C ALA A 68 -0.79 -22.10 3.85
N GLY A 69 0.47 -21.82 3.47
CA GLY A 69 0.83 -21.37 2.13
C GLY A 69 0.29 -19.98 1.79
N ILE A 70 0.04 -19.16 2.82
CA ILE A 70 -0.46 -17.78 2.67
C ILE A 70 0.76 -16.86 2.73
N PRO A 71 1.01 -16.05 1.69
CA PRO A 71 2.11 -15.10 1.72
C PRO A 71 1.93 -14.09 2.85
N GLY A 72 3.03 -13.81 3.55
CA GLY A 72 3.07 -12.83 4.63
C GLY A 72 2.92 -11.38 4.15
N PRO A 73 3.16 -10.42 5.05
CA PRO A 73 3.12 -9.00 4.71
C PRO A 73 4.07 -8.66 3.56
N ALA A 74 3.66 -7.72 2.72
CA ALA A 74 4.55 -7.11 1.71
C ALA A 74 5.71 -6.34 2.37
N MET A 75 5.49 -5.80 3.58
CA MET A 75 6.51 -5.11 4.34
C MET A 75 6.19 -5.11 5.84
N MET A 76 7.23 -5.22 6.67
CA MET A 76 7.18 -4.97 8.11
C MET A 76 8.35 -4.07 8.50
N LEU A 77 8.09 -2.99 9.22
CA LEU A 77 9.12 -2.06 9.68
C LEU A 77 8.98 -1.79 11.18
N ASP A 78 10.13 -1.72 11.84
CA ASP A 78 10.26 -1.15 13.17
C ASP A 78 10.32 0.38 13.06
N LEU A 79 9.37 1.05 13.72
CA LEU A 79 9.30 2.50 13.71
C LEU A 79 10.10 3.02 14.91
N VAL A 80 11.32 3.47 14.64
CA VAL A 80 12.29 3.89 15.68
C VAL A 80 12.01 5.29 16.25
N THR A 81 11.15 6.06 15.59
CA THR A 81 10.73 7.41 16.00
C THR A 81 9.24 7.60 15.72
N GLY A 82 8.62 8.56 16.40
CA GLY A 82 7.19 8.84 16.29
C GLY A 82 6.40 8.12 17.38
N GLU A 83 5.07 8.12 17.25
CA GLU A 83 4.20 7.52 18.26
C GLU A 83 4.12 5.99 18.15
N TRP A 84 4.16 5.44 16.92
CA TRP A 84 3.98 4.02 16.62
C TRP A 84 5.29 3.23 16.77
N ASP A 85 5.19 1.93 17.06
CA ASP A 85 6.35 1.05 17.25
C ASP A 85 6.60 0.12 16.05
N MET A 86 5.55 -0.21 15.29
CA MET A 86 5.63 -1.11 14.15
C MET A 86 4.64 -0.70 13.04
N MET A 87 5.04 -0.92 11.79
CA MET A 87 4.19 -0.86 10.61
C MET A 87 4.16 -2.22 9.92
N ILE A 88 2.97 -2.69 9.53
CA ILE A 88 2.77 -3.90 8.75
C ILE A 88 1.95 -3.54 7.52
N THR A 89 2.42 -3.94 6.34
CA THR A 89 1.78 -3.65 5.06
C THR A 89 1.42 -4.94 4.37
N TRP A 90 0.13 -5.14 4.09
CA TRP A 90 -0.42 -6.30 3.39
C TRP A 90 -0.86 -5.92 1.98
N HIS A 91 -0.52 -6.73 0.98
CA HIS A 91 -1.00 -6.54 -0.38
C HIS A 91 -2.40 -7.16 -0.53
N LEU A 92 -3.36 -6.38 -1.02
CA LEU A 92 -4.67 -6.88 -1.41
C LEU A 92 -4.59 -7.48 -2.80
N LYS A 93 -4.33 -8.79 -2.89
CA LYS A 93 -4.11 -9.50 -4.17
C LYS A 93 -5.27 -9.32 -5.15
N ASP A 94 -6.50 -9.38 -4.63
CA ASP A 94 -7.72 -9.21 -5.42
C ASP A 94 -8.20 -7.74 -5.47
N GLY A 95 -7.31 -6.81 -5.12
CA GLY A 95 -7.63 -5.39 -5.02
C GLY A 95 -8.71 -5.13 -3.97
N PRO A 96 -9.55 -4.09 -4.15
CA PRO A 96 -10.58 -3.72 -3.19
C PRO A 96 -11.65 -4.79 -2.95
N GLU A 97 -11.86 -5.73 -3.89
CA GLU A 97 -12.83 -6.81 -3.73
C GLU A 97 -12.50 -7.74 -2.56
N ALA A 98 -11.21 -7.82 -2.17
CA ALA A 98 -10.79 -8.54 -0.97
C ALA A 98 -11.47 -8.02 0.31
N LEU A 99 -11.95 -6.77 0.31
CA LEU A 99 -12.63 -6.13 1.45
C LEU A 99 -14.11 -6.54 1.59
N ASN A 100 -14.65 -7.30 0.63
CA ASN A 100 -16.04 -7.77 0.67
C ASN A 100 -16.22 -9.10 1.44
N TRP A 101 -15.13 -9.67 1.98
CA TRP A 101 -15.18 -10.85 2.83
C TRP A 101 -15.32 -10.47 4.31
N GLU A 102 -16.27 -11.07 5.02
CA GLU A 102 -16.28 -11.07 6.50
C GLU A 102 -15.23 -12.07 7.03
N ILE A 103 -15.13 -13.24 6.39
CA ILE A 103 -14.09 -14.25 6.60
C ILE A 103 -13.70 -14.77 5.22
N SER A 104 -12.45 -14.60 4.83
CA SER A 104 -11.95 -15.05 3.52
C SER A 104 -11.52 -16.53 3.54
N PRO A 105 -11.38 -17.16 2.37
CA PRO A 105 -10.76 -18.50 2.28
C PRO A 105 -9.32 -18.56 2.83
N GLU A 106 -8.57 -17.46 2.77
CA GLU A 106 -7.23 -17.37 3.38
C GLU A 106 -7.35 -17.33 4.92
N ASP A 107 -8.32 -16.60 5.49
CA ASP A 107 -8.54 -16.56 6.95
C ASP A 107 -8.86 -17.94 7.52
N VAL A 108 -9.70 -18.73 6.83
CA VAL A 108 -10.05 -20.10 7.25
C VAL A 108 -8.80 -21.00 7.26
N LYS A 109 -7.96 -20.90 6.23
CA LYS A 109 -6.72 -21.69 6.14
C LYS A 109 -5.71 -21.27 7.21
N TRP A 110 -5.52 -19.97 7.38
CA TRP A 110 -4.63 -19.42 8.41
C TRP A 110 -5.08 -19.81 9.81
N GLY A 111 -6.37 -19.65 10.12
CA GLY A 111 -6.93 -19.97 11.43
C GLY A 111 -6.77 -21.44 11.79
N LYS A 112 -6.97 -22.35 10.82
CA LYS A 112 -6.71 -23.78 11.01
C LYS A 112 -5.25 -24.05 11.33
N ALA A 113 -4.31 -23.51 10.54
CA ALA A 113 -2.88 -23.68 10.78
C ALA A 113 -2.43 -23.07 12.12
N PHE A 114 -3.01 -21.95 12.51
CA PHE A 114 -2.76 -21.32 13.81
C PHE A 114 -3.25 -22.19 14.98
N HIS A 115 -4.45 -22.76 14.89
CA HIS A 115 -4.96 -23.69 15.91
C HIS A 115 -4.09 -24.94 16.04
N GLU A 116 -3.62 -25.50 14.92
CA GLU A 116 -2.70 -26.64 14.91
C GLU A 116 -1.36 -26.29 15.56
N LEU A 117 -0.79 -25.12 15.26
CA LEU A 117 0.44 -24.63 15.89
C LEU A 117 0.30 -24.34 17.38
N ALA A 118 -0.83 -23.75 17.78
CA ALA A 118 -1.14 -23.51 19.19
C ALA A 118 -1.42 -24.81 19.96
N GLY A 119 -1.82 -25.88 19.26
CA GLY A 119 -2.12 -27.20 19.80
C GLY A 119 -3.58 -27.39 20.22
N SER A 120 -4.38 -26.32 20.29
CA SER A 120 -5.85 -26.38 20.36
C SER A 120 -6.47 -25.00 20.08
N PRO A 121 -7.78 -24.92 19.78
CA PRO A 121 -8.48 -23.65 19.68
C PRO A 121 -8.42 -22.82 20.97
N GLU A 122 -8.48 -23.44 22.14
CA GLU A 122 -8.42 -22.74 23.43
C GLU A 122 -7.05 -22.09 23.65
N LYS A 123 -5.96 -22.80 23.31
CA LYS A 123 -4.60 -22.24 23.38
C LYS A 123 -4.38 -21.13 22.36
N ALA A 124 -4.97 -21.25 21.17
CA ALA A 124 -4.92 -20.20 20.16
C ALA A 124 -5.61 -18.92 20.66
N GLU A 125 -6.73 -19.07 21.36
CA GLU A 125 -7.44 -17.95 21.99
C GLU A 125 -6.64 -17.33 23.13
N GLU A 126 -5.93 -18.13 23.94
CA GLU A 126 -5.01 -17.60 24.96
C GLU A 126 -3.88 -16.77 24.34
N ILE A 127 -3.27 -17.24 23.25
CA ILE A 127 -2.24 -16.51 22.51
C ILE A 127 -2.81 -15.21 21.92
N ASN A 128 -4.03 -15.23 21.38
CA ASN A 128 -4.69 -14.04 20.88
C ASN A 128 -4.96 -13.02 21.99
N LYS A 129 -5.44 -13.45 23.16
CA LYS A 129 -5.63 -12.59 24.33
C LYS A 129 -4.31 -12.01 24.82
N GLU A 130 -3.26 -12.82 24.84
CA GLU A 130 -1.91 -12.37 25.20
C GLU A 130 -1.44 -11.28 24.24
N TRP A 131 -1.56 -11.50 22.93
CA TRP A 131 -1.27 -10.50 21.91
C TRP A 131 -2.06 -9.21 22.09
N GLN A 132 -3.38 -9.32 22.30
CA GLN A 132 -4.26 -8.16 22.53
C GLN A 132 -3.83 -7.38 23.77
N SER A 133 -3.38 -8.06 24.83
CA SER A 133 -2.87 -7.41 26.04
C SER A 133 -1.57 -6.63 25.84
N TYR A 134 -0.89 -6.82 24.71
CA TYR A 134 0.34 -6.10 24.35
C TYR A 134 0.08 -4.89 23.47
N VAL A 135 -1.04 -4.85 22.75
CA VAL A 135 -1.36 -3.78 21.81
C VAL A 135 -2.11 -2.67 22.54
N LYS A 136 -1.43 -1.54 22.73
CA LYS A 136 -2.01 -0.33 23.33
C LYS A 136 -2.95 0.39 22.37
N SER A 137 -2.56 0.48 21.10
CA SER A 137 -3.35 1.14 20.06
C SER A 137 -2.98 0.61 18.69
N SER A 138 -3.90 0.74 17.73
CA SER A 138 -3.63 0.44 16.33
C SER A 138 -4.32 1.47 15.42
N LYS A 139 -3.76 1.63 14.22
CA LYS A 139 -4.35 2.43 13.16
C LYS A 139 -4.20 1.68 11.84
N THR A 140 -5.31 1.51 11.13
CA THR A 140 -5.32 0.84 9.83
C THR A 140 -5.69 1.82 8.73
N GLN A 141 -5.03 1.71 7.58
CA GLN A 141 -5.27 2.54 6.40
C GLN A 141 -5.30 1.68 5.14
N LEU A 142 -6.24 1.98 4.23
CA LEU A 142 -6.20 1.49 2.86
C LEU A 142 -5.35 2.45 2.02
N ALA A 143 -4.39 1.90 1.29
CA ALA A 143 -3.49 2.65 0.43
C ALA A 143 -3.52 2.06 -0.99
N ARG A 144 -3.24 2.90 -1.98
CA ARG A 144 -2.89 2.45 -3.34
C ARG A 144 -1.42 2.80 -3.57
N ARG A 145 -0.67 1.91 -4.22
CA ARG A 145 0.72 2.17 -4.59
C ARG A 145 0.80 3.43 -5.45
N TYR A 146 1.76 4.31 -5.13
CA TYR A 146 2.05 5.45 -5.98
C TYR A 146 2.57 4.96 -7.34
N GLN A 147 1.93 5.44 -8.41
CA GLN A 147 2.36 5.21 -9.78
C GLN A 147 2.79 6.57 -10.33
N SER A 148 4.09 6.74 -10.59
CA SER A 148 4.53 7.87 -11.41
C SER A 148 3.95 7.67 -12.80
N SER A 149 3.26 8.67 -13.34
CA SER A 149 2.86 8.65 -14.75
C SER A 149 4.08 8.29 -15.60
N PRO A 150 3.96 7.39 -16.60
CA PRO A 150 5.06 7.19 -17.53
C PRO A 150 5.41 8.56 -18.13
N THR A 151 6.63 9.04 -17.85
CA THR A 151 7.21 10.16 -18.59
C THR A 151 7.20 9.74 -20.05
N LYS A 152 6.35 10.39 -20.85
CA LYS A 152 6.38 10.26 -22.30
C LYS A 152 7.66 10.84 -22.86
#